data_AF-A0A849U1T2-F1
#
_entry.id   AF-A0A849U1T2-F1
#
_cell.length_a   1.000
_cell.length_b   1.000
_cell.length_c   1.000
_cell.angle_alpha   90.00
_cell.angle_beta   90.00
_cell.angle_gamma   90.00
#
_symmetry.space_group_name_H-M   'P 1'
#
loop_
_entity.id
_entity.type
_entity.pdbx_description
1 polymer ?
#
loop_
_entity_poly.entity_id
_entity_poly.type
_entity_poly.pdbx_seq_one_letter_code
_entity_poly.pdbx_strand_id
1 'polypeptide(L)'
;MFISNRKSLLLVSVCCLLFLNACSFSNSSESSSDSSGSISDSSSSVSSSGGSAKYESDVEDYTYAYIKSTSGDTDYSGFKKGLSEIAEKRGISDWESDAHTYKAMGKALKKAHIEGVGYETFQKNFADADPKKMKQIQQGYDSRD
;
A
#
# COMPACT_ATOMS: atom_id res chain seq x y z
N MET A 1 30.46 8.88 47.14
CA MET A 1 31.57 7.90 47.00
C MET A 1 30.96 6.53 46.73
N PHE A 2 31.05 6.06 45.47
CA PHE A 2 31.09 4.66 44.95
C PHE A 2 30.08 3.59 45.46
N ILE A 3 29.51 2.62 44.71
CA ILE A 3 29.72 2.05 43.36
C ILE A 3 28.50 1.14 43.01
N SER A 4 28.08 1.18 41.74
CA SER A 4 27.66 0.09 40.82
C SER A 4 26.79 -1.09 41.29
N ASN A 5 25.80 -1.49 40.47
CA ASN A 5 25.91 -2.76 39.72
C ASN A 5 24.92 -2.92 38.55
N ARG A 6 25.51 -3.29 37.40
CA ARG A 6 24.95 -3.54 36.06
C ARG A 6 24.57 -5.00 35.92
N LYS A 7 23.49 -5.34 35.20
CA LYS A 7 23.28 -6.63 34.49
C LYS A 7 22.35 -6.38 33.29
N SER A 8 22.86 -5.94 32.14
CA SER A 8 23.06 -6.77 30.92
C SER A 8 22.21 -8.04 30.88
N LEU A 9 21.19 -8.06 30.02
CA LEU A 9 20.61 -9.29 29.51
C LEU A 9 20.75 -9.27 27.97
N LEU A 10 21.82 -9.90 27.50
CA LEU A 10 21.98 -10.33 26.12
C LEU A 10 21.18 -11.63 25.97
N LEU A 11 20.32 -11.72 24.95
CA LEU A 11 19.77 -13.00 24.52
C LEU A 11 20.04 -13.16 23.04
N VAL A 12 21.21 -13.76 22.77
CA VAL A 12 21.59 -14.34 21.49
C VAL A 12 20.92 -15.71 21.41
N SER A 13 20.13 -15.95 20.36
CA SER A 13 19.78 -17.30 19.93
C SER A 13 20.01 -17.41 18.43
N VAL A 14 20.79 -18.41 18.08
CA VAL A 14 21.46 -18.67 16.80
C VAL A 14 20.75 -19.79 16.05
N CYS A 15 20.86 -19.75 14.72
CA CYS A 15 20.69 -20.83 13.73
C CYS A 15 19.27 -21.35 13.45
N CYS A 16 18.84 -21.22 12.19
CA CYS A 16 19.06 -22.29 11.21
C CYS A 16 18.72 -21.81 9.78
N LEU A 17 19.70 -21.97 8.89
CA LEU A 17 19.56 -21.93 7.44
C LEU A 17 18.92 -23.23 6.97
N LEU A 18 17.87 -23.17 6.15
CA LEU A 18 17.53 -24.24 5.20
C LEU A 18 17.07 -23.64 3.87
N PHE A 19 17.77 -24.08 2.83
CA PHE A 19 17.53 -23.88 1.41
C PHE A 19 16.30 -24.68 0.94
N LEU A 20 15.60 -24.22 -0.10
CA LEU A 20 15.48 -24.89 -1.41
C LEU A 20 14.24 -24.47 -2.21
N ASN A 21 14.48 -24.37 -3.52
CA ASN A 21 13.60 -24.04 -4.63
C ASN A 21 12.28 -24.83 -4.69
N ALA A 22 11.21 -24.18 -5.14
CA ALA A 22 10.17 -24.81 -5.92
C ALA A 22 9.59 -23.83 -6.94
N CYS A 23 10.18 -23.81 -8.14
CA CYS A 23 9.47 -23.40 -9.34
C CYS A 23 8.39 -24.46 -9.64
N SER A 24 7.14 -24.04 -9.76
CA SER A 24 6.18 -24.77 -10.57
C SER A 24 5.33 -23.78 -11.37
N PHE A 25 5.65 -23.73 -12.66
CA PHE A 25 4.81 -23.19 -13.72
C PHE A 25 3.94 -24.32 -14.26
N SER A 26 2.63 -24.13 -14.22
CA SER A 26 1.60 -24.64 -15.16
C SER A 26 0.23 -24.49 -14.48
N ASN A 27 -0.89 -24.26 -15.14
CA ASN A 27 -1.27 -23.81 -16.47
C ASN A 27 -2.79 -23.61 -16.33
N SER A 28 -3.28 -22.45 -16.78
CA SER A 28 -4.62 -22.06 -17.24
C SER A 28 -5.84 -22.91 -16.88
N SER A 29 -6.90 -22.23 -16.45
CA SER A 29 -8.09 -21.94 -17.30
C SER A 29 -9.25 -21.44 -16.44
N GLU A 30 -9.72 -20.23 -16.72
CA GLU A 30 -11.06 -19.95 -17.25
C GLU A 30 -12.04 -19.40 -16.20
N SER A 31 -12.25 -18.09 -16.24
CA SER A 31 -13.56 -17.55 -16.63
C SER A 31 -13.41 -16.07 -16.96
N SER A 32 -13.59 -15.79 -18.25
CA SER A 32 -13.94 -14.48 -18.77
C SER A 32 -15.29 -14.06 -18.19
N SER A 33 -15.39 -12.85 -17.63
CA SER A 33 -16.60 -12.05 -17.80
C SER A 33 -16.35 -10.58 -17.47
N ASP A 34 -16.58 -9.78 -18.51
CA ASP A 34 -17.06 -8.40 -18.53
C ASP A 34 -16.11 -7.27 -18.11
N SER A 35 -15.39 -6.82 -19.13
CA SER A 35 -14.78 -5.50 -19.23
C SER A 35 -15.85 -4.41 -19.26
N SER A 36 -15.66 -3.34 -18.50
CA SER A 36 -16.13 -1.99 -18.85
C SER A 36 -15.39 -0.95 -18.03
N GLY A 37 -14.50 -0.16 -18.66
CA GLY A 37 -14.10 1.12 -18.11
C GLY A 37 -12.63 1.51 -18.24
N SER A 38 -12.27 1.97 -19.44
CA SER A 38 -11.16 2.90 -19.74
C SER A 38 -9.77 2.32 -19.97
N ILE A 39 -9.48 2.20 -21.26
CA ILE A 39 -8.15 2.23 -21.89
C ILE A 39 -7.35 3.43 -21.35
N SER A 40 -6.13 3.20 -20.89
CA SER A 40 -5.09 4.23 -20.83
C SER A 40 -3.77 3.57 -21.16
N ASP A 41 -3.42 3.65 -22.44
CA ASP A 41 -2.09 3.39 -22.95
C ASP A 41 -1.05 4.26 -22.20
N SER A 42 -0.05 3.62 -21.59
CA SER A 42 1.37 3.96 -21.80
C SER A 42 2.30 3.02 -21.00
N SER A 43 2.96 2.14 -21.75
CA SER A 43 4.35 1.70 -21.57
C SER A 43 4.83 1.23 -20.20
N SER A 44 4.68 -0.07 -19.91
CA SER A 44 5.79 -1.03 -19.87
C SER A 44 5.27 -2.40 -19.43
N SER A 45 5.51 -3.38 -20.29
CA SER A 45 5.08 -4.76 -20.18
C SER A 45 5.73 -5.48 -18.99
N VAL A 46 4.98 -5.64 -17.90
CA VAL A 46 5.07 -6.80 -17.00
C VAL A 46 3.67 -7.38 -16.81
N SER A 47 3.28 -8.26 -17.72
CA SER A 47 2.07 -9.07 -17.58
C SER A 47 2.21 -10.00 -16.38
N SER A 48 1.69 -9.55 -15.24
CA SER A 48 0.93 -10.43 -14.36
C SER A 48 -0.15 -9.59 -13.71
N SER A 49 -1.41 -9.83 -14.08
CA SER A 49 -2.59 -9.27 -13.41
C SER A 49 -2.58 -9.50 -11.90
N GLY A 50 -1.73 -10.41 -11.39
CA GLY A 50 -1.47 -10.58 -9.96
C GLY A 50 -0.42 -9.64 -9.34
N GLY A 51 0.45 -8.98 -10.12
CA GLY A 51 1.47 -8.04 -9.63
C GLY A 51 0.86 -6.70 -9.22
N SER A 52 0.02 -6.13 -10.09
CA SER A 52 -0.72 -4.90 -9.80
C SER A 52 -1.74 -5.09 -8.68
N ALA A 53 -2.47 -6.21 -8.68
CA ALA A 53 -3.43 -6.52 -7.61
C ALA A 53 -2.75 -6.67 -6.23
N LYS A 54 -1.57 -7.29 -6.18
CA LYS A 54 -0.80 -7.38 -4.92
C LYS A 54 -0.31 -6.02 -4.46
N TYR A 55 0.18 -5.18 -5.37
CA TYR A 55 0.59 -3.82 -5.03
C TYR A 55 -0.58 -3.00 -4.49
N GLU A 56 -1.74 -3.01 -5.16
CA GLU A 56 -2.94 -2.32 -4.68
C GLU A 56 -3.36 -2.82 -3.30
N SER A 57 -3.32 -4.13 -3.05
CA SER A 57 -3.66 -4.70 -1.73
C SER A 57 -2.68 -4.26 -0.65
N ASP A 58 -1.37 -4.24 -0.94
CA ASP A 58 -0.36 -3.79 0.01
C ASP A 58 -0.56 -2.30 0.36
N VAL A 59 -0.84 -1.46 -0.64
CA VAL A 59 -1.12 -0.03 -0.44
C VAL A 59 -2.40 0.15 0.36
N GLU A 60 -3.46 -0.59 0.05
CA GLU A 60 -4.73 -0.54 0.78
C GLU A 60 -4.51 -0.90 2.26
N ASP A 61 -3.86 -2.03 2.54
CA ASP A 61 -3.66 -2.53 3.90
C ASP A 61 -2.72 -1.63 4.70
N TYR A 62 -1.64 -1.13 4.08
CA TYR A 62 -0.74 -0.18 4.71
C TYR A 62 -1.45 1.14 5.04
N THR A 63 -2.25 1.66 4.11
CA THR A 63 -3.03 2.89 4.32
C THR A 63 -4.09 2.69 5.40
N TYR A 64 -4.77 1.55 5.42
CA TYR A 64 -5.73 1.22 6.47
C TYR A 64 -5.04 1.16 7.84
N ALA A 65 -3.90 0.47 7.94
CA ALA A 65 -3.12 0.42 9.17
C ALA A 65 -2.69 1.81 9.65
N TYR A 66 -2.22 2.66 8.73
CA TYR A 66 -1.85 4.04 9.02
C TYR A 66 -3.02 4.85 9.60
N ILE A 67 -4.20 4.78 8.97
CA ILE A 67 -5.42 5.44 9.44
C ILE A 67 -5.76 4.96 10.86
N LYS A 68 -5.69 3.64 11.11
CA LYS A 68 -6.00 3.06 12.42
C LYS A 68 -4.98 3.43 13.50
N SER A 69 -3.72 3.63 13.14
CA SER A 69 -2.66 4.04 14.07
C SER A 69 -2.65 5.54 14.37
N THR A 70 -3.23 6.35 13.48
CA THR A 70 -3.24 7.81 13.61
C THR A 70 -4.14 8.22 14.78
N SER A 71 -3.54 8.73 15.85
CA SER A 71 -4.21 9.20 17.06
C SER A 71 -3.67 10.58 17.46
N GLY A 72 -3.97 11.62 16.68
CA GLY A 72 -3.50 12.99 16.94
C GLY A 72 -2.67 13.55 15.79
N ASP A 73 -1.34 13.49 15.90
CA ASP A 73 -0.42 14.00 14.87
C ASP A 73 -0.24 12.98 13.74
N THR A 74 -0.59 13.38 12.53
CA THR A 74 -0.54 12.55 11.33
C THR A 74 0.86 12.66 10.71
N ASP A 75 1.75 11.68 10.96
CA ASP A 75 3.07 11.65 10.31
C ASP A 75 2.92 11.22 8.85
N TYR A 76 2.58 12.19 8.01
CA TYR A 76 2.34 11.96 6.59
C TYR A 76 3.64 11.70 5.82
N SER A 77 4.76 12.25 6.29
CA SER A 77 6.09 12.01 5.71
C SER A 77 6.54 10.56 5.88
N GLY A 78 6.35 10.00 7.07
CA GLY A 78 6.61 8.59 7.37
C GLY A 78 5.73 7.66 6.53
N PHE A 79 4.46 8.03 6.35
CA PHE A 79 3.54 7.32 5.47
C PHE A 79 4.03 7.27 4.01
N LYS A 80 4.37 8.41 3.41
CA LYS A 80 4.89 8.44 2.03
C LYS A 80 6.17 7.62 1.89
N LYS A 81 7.05 7.67 2.88
CA LYS A 81 8.26 6.85 2.89
C LYS A 81 7.94 5.36 2.87
N GLY A 82 7.01 4.91 3.73
CA GLY A 82 6.58 3.51 3.73
C GLY A 82 5.91 3.09 2.42
N LEU A 83 5.14 3.97 1.78
CA LEU A 83 4.61 3.72 0.44
C LEU A 83 5.70 3.58 -0.61
N SER A 84 6.72 4.44 -0.59
CA SER A 84 7.88 4.31 -1.48
C SER A 84 8.57 2.96 -1.31
N GLU A 85 8.74 2.48 -0.07
CA GLU A 85 9.33 1.17 0.20
C GLU A 85 8.46 0.01 -0.32
N ILE A 86 7.12 0.12 -0.23
CA ILE A 86 6.19 -0.86 -0.82
C ILE A 86 6.29 -0.85 -2.34
N ALA A 87 6.28 0.34 -2.95
CA ALA A 87 6.40 0.52 -4.39
C ALA A 87 7.73 -0.05 -4.91
N GLU A 88 8.85 0.25 -4.25
CA GLU A 88 10.18 -0.25 -4.61
C GLU A 88 10.25 -1.79 -4.55
N LYS A 89 9.67 -2.41 -3.52
CA LYS A 89 9.57 -3.88 -3.41
C LYS A 89 8.78 -4.51 -4.56
N ARG A 90 7.90 -3.74 -5.20
CA ARG A 90 7.11 -4.15 -6.38
C ARG A 90 7.72 -3.68 -7.70
N GLY A 91 8.88 -3.00 -7.68
CA GLY A 91 9.55 -2.47 -8.86
C GLY A 91 8.94 -1.18 -9.41
N ILE A 92 8.14 -0.47 -8.61
CA ILE A 92 7.47 0.78 -8.96
C ILE A 92 8.26 1.94 -8.34
N SER A 93 8.80 2.82 -9.18
CA SER A 93 9.59 3.98 -8.73
C SER A 93 8.81 5.29 -8.71
N ASP A 94 7.78 5.44 -9.54
CA ASP A 94 6.96 6.65 -9.68
C ASP A 94 5.51 6.40 -9.23
N TRP A 95 5.37 5.91 -7.99
CA TRP A 95 4.04 5.62 -7.43
C TRP A 95 3.18 6.88 -7.25
N GLU A 96 3.82 8.05 -7.11
CA GLU A 96 3.16 9.35 -6.93
C GLU A 96 2.41 9.82 -8.19
N SER A 97 2.75 9.25 -9.35
CA SER A 97 2.04 9.48 -10.61
C SER A 97 1.08 8.35 -10.96
N ASP A 98 1.12 7.23 -10.22
CA ASP A 98 0.32 6.05 -10.45
C ASP A 98 -1.10 6.19 -9.87
N ALA A 99 -2.10 6.06 -10.75
CA ALA A 99 -3.51 6.12 -10.38
C ALA A 99 -3.93 4.96 -9.45
N HIS A 100 -3.29 3.80 -9.58
CA HIS A 100 -3.64 2.61 -8.79
C HIS A 100 -3.34 2.81 -7.30
N THR A 101 -2.24 3.50 -6.98
CA THR A 101 -1.89 3.87 -5.60
C THR A 101 -3.00 4.67 -4.93
N TYR A 102 -3.44 5.76 -5.58
CA TYR A 102 -4.47 6.64 -5.03
C TYR A 102 -5.84 5.96 -4.93
N LYS A 103 -6.19 5.10 -5.89
CA LYS A 103 -7.41 4.29 -5.80
C LYS A 103 -7.34 3.32 -4.61
N ALA A 104 -6.21 2.66 -4.39
CA ALA A 104 -6.02 1.78 -3.24
C ALA A 104 -6.12 2.53 -1.89
N MET A 105 -5.59 3.75 -1.81
CA MET A 105 -5.81 4.63 -0.63
C MET A 105 -7.29 4.94 -0.41
N GLY A 106 -8.04 5.22 -1.49
CA GLY A 106 -9.49 5.42 -1.44
C GLY A 106 -10.23 4.20 -0.89
N LYS A 107 -9.90 3.01 -1.37
CA LYS A 107 -10.44 1.74 -0.84
C LYS A 107 -10.15 1.59 0.65
N ALA A 108 -8.94 1.95 1.10
CA ALA A 108 -8.57 1.89 2.51
C ALA A 108 -9.40 2.86 3.39
N LEU A 109 -9.68 4.07 2.90
CA LEU A 109 -10.55 5.03 3.59
C LEU A 109 -11.97 4.48 3.77
N LYS A 110 -12.52 3.85 2.73
CA LYS A 110 -13.83 3.20 2.78
C LYS A 110 -13.83 2.03 3.77
N LYS A 111 -12.81 1.17 3.70
CA LYS A 111 -12.59 0.04 4.62
C LYS A 111 -12.46 0.48 6.09
N ALA A 112 -11.92 1.67 6.33
CA ALA A 112 -11.80 2.28 7.65
C ALA A 112 -13.08 3.02 8.11
N HIS A 113 -14.14 3.03 7.30
CA HIS A 113 -15.38 3.76 7.56
C HIS A 113 -15.15 5.26 7.83
N ILE A 114 -14.19 5.85 7.12
CA ILE A 114 -13.91 7.28 7.20
C ILE A 114 -14.89 8.03 6.29
N GLU A 115 -15.58 9.02 6.86
CA GLU A 115 -16.62 9.81 6.19
C GLU A 115 -16.50 11.30 6.57
N GLY A 116 -17.25 12.16 5.86
CA GLY A 116 -17.36 13.60 6.15
C GLY A 116 -16.01 14.32 6.21
N VAL A 117 -15.82 15.14 7.24
CA VAL A 117 -14.59 15.96 7.42
C VAL A 117 -13.34 15.09 7.53
N GLY A 118 -13.44 13.90 8.13
CA GLY A 118 -12.33 12.96 8.21
C GLY A 118 -11.89 12.50 6.82
N TYR A 119 -12.86 12.18 5.96
CA TYR A 119 -12.61 11.77 4.58
C TYR A 119 -11.91 12.88 3.79
N GLU A 120 -12.46 14.10 3.82
CA GLU A 120 -11.90 15.25 3.11
C GLU A 120 -10.46 15.56 3.56
N THR A 121 -10.19 15.43 4.86
CA THR A 121 -8.86 15.66 5.44
C THR A 121 -7.85 14.64 4.92
N PHE A 122 -8.17 13.35 5.00
CA PHE A 122 -7.28 12.31 4.47
C PHE A 122 -7.12 12.42 2.96
N GLN A 123 -8.22 12.63 2.22
CA GLN A 123 -8.19 12.76 0.76
C GLN A 123 -7.26 13.90 0.33
N LYS A 124 -7.38 15.07 0.97
CA LYS A 124 -6.54 16.24 0.65
C LYS A 124 -5.08 15.99 1.02
N ASN A 125 -4.81 15.40 2.18
CA ASN A 125 -3.44 15.09 2.59
C ASN A 125 -2.80 14.07 1.65
N PHE A 126 -3.47 12.94 1.40
CA PHE A 126 -3.02 11.87 0.51
C PHE A 126 -2.74 12.37 -0.91
N ALA A 127 -3.58 13.27 -1.40
CA ALA A 127 -3.43 13.87 -2.73
C ALA A 127 -2.45 15.05 -2.79
N ASP A 128 -1.87 15.51 -1.68
CA ASP A 128 -1.15 16.79 -1.61
C ASP A 128 -1.98 17.96 -2.17
N ALA A 129 -3.31 17.92 -1.96
CA ALA A 129 -4.30 18.81 -2.54
C ALA A 129 -4.35 18.86 -4.08
N ASP A 130 -3.74 17.90 -4.78
CA ASP A 130 -3.85 17.77 -6.23
C ASP A 130 -5.23 17.23 -6.63
N PRO A 131 -6.01 17.95 -7.45
CA PRO A 131 -7.39 17.58 -7.77
C PRO A 131 -7.50 16.30 -8.60
N LYS A 132 -6.48 15.94 -9.40
CA LYS A 132 -6.48 14.69 -10.16
C LYS A 132 -6.30 13.50 -9.22
N LYS A 133 -5.37 13.60 -8.28
CA LYS A 133 -5.13 12.58 -7.23
C LYS A 133 -6.34 12.44 -6.31
N MET A 134 -6.95 13.55 -5.88
CA MET A 134 -8.19 13.53 -5.09
C MET A 134 -9.32 12.78 -5.79
N LYS A 135 -9.49 13.00 -7.11
CA LYS A 135 -10.47 12.27 -7.92
C LYS A 135 -10.18 10.77 -8.00
N GLN A 136 -8.91 10.38 -8.09
CA GLN A 136 -8.52 8.95 -8.08
C GLN A 136 -8.81 8.30 -6.71
N ILE A 137 -8.56 9.01 -5.60
CA ILE A 137 -8.95 8.57 -4.26
C ILE A 137 -10.47 8.40 -4.17
N GLN A 138 -11.24 9.36 -4.70
CA GLN A 138 -12.71 9.26 -4.73
C GLN A 138 -13.18 8.02 -5.50
N GLN A 139 -12.63 7.78 -6.69
CA GLN A 139 -12.95 6.59 -7.48
C GLN A 139 -12.65 5.29 -6.72
N GLY A 140 -11.53 5.23 -6.01
CA GLY A 140 -11.18 4.09 -5.17
C GLY A 140 -12.15 3.88 -4.01
N TYR A 141 -12.53 4.97 -3.34
CA TYR A 141 -13.49 4.97 -2.24
C TYR A 141 -14.86 4.46 -2.68
N ASP A 142 -15.36 4.96 -3.82
CA ASP A 142 -16.68 4.61 -4.36
C ASP A 142 -16.72 3.20 -4.96
N SER A 143 -15.56 2.64 -5.35
CA SER A 143 -15.46 1.29 -5.92
C SER A 143 -15.57 0.15 -4.90
N ARG A 144 -15.63 0.48 -3.60
CA ARG A 144 -15.64 -0.49 -2.52
C ARG A 144 -16.97 -0.45 -1.78
N ASP A 145 -17.62 -1.60 -1.73
CA ASP A 145 -18.94 -1.81 -1.12
C ASP A 145 -18.87 -1.90 0.42
#